data_AF-F6IRG2-F1
#
_entry.id   AF-F6IRG2-F1
#
_cell.length_a   1.000
_cell.length_b   1.000
_cell.length_c   1.000
_cell.angle_alpha   90.00
_cell.angle_beta   90.00
_cell.angle_gamma   90.00
#
_symmetry.space_group_name_H-M   'P 1'
#
loop_
_entity.id
_entity.type
_entity.pdbx_description
1 polymer ?
#
loop_
_entity_poly.entity_id
_entity_poly.type
_entity_poly.pdbx_seq_one_letter_code
_entity_poly.pdbx_strand_id
1 'polypeptide(L)'
;MLPGLASSVASSKAKEKSEKAAASSKAASEAAAASASSKAESESEAAASSSSKAESESIASAKASSKAESKSESRAKAVAGAEKSAALSTAEDYANDMHMSKQAVYEQLVSDAGEGFTAEAAQYAVDHLTDVNWNDNALQTAKDYQDEMPMSQSELLDQLTSSAGEQFTQSQAQYALNHLYD
;
A
#
# COMPACT_ATOMS: atom_id res chain seq x y z
N MET A 1 34.10 16.47 64.88
CA MET A 1 32.63 16.33 64.84
C MET A 1 32.27 14.92 65.27
N LEU A 2 31.10 14.71 65.87
CA LEU A 2 30.56 13.37 66.18
C LEU A 2 29.80 12.80 64.97
N PRO A 3 29.68 11.47 64.83
CA PRO A 3 29.05 10.83 63.67
C PRO A 3 27.57 10.47 63.89
N GLY A 4 26.87 10.29 62.77
CA GLY A 4 25.80 9.28 62.65
C GLY A 4 24.35 9.79 62.73
N LEU A 5 23.56 9.39 61.73
CA LEU A 5 22.23 8.82 61.91
C LEU A 5 21.82 8.08 60.63
N ALA A 6 21.50 6.80 60.74
CA ALA A 6 21.04 5.97 59.63
C ALA A 6 19.74 5.26 60.04
N SER A 7 18.62 5.59 59.38
CA SER A 7 17.32 4.91 59.43
C SER A 7 16.27 5.69 58.61
N SER A 8 15.12 5.11 58.19
CA SER A 8 14.77 3.73 57.83
C SER A 8 13.31 3.68 57.33
N VAL A 9 12.94 2.58 56.68
CA VAL A 9 11.61 1.91 56.71
C VAL A 9 10.39 2.50 55.96
N ALA A 10 9.55 1.55 55.52
CA ALA A 10 8.14 1.62 55.08
C ALA A 10 7.79 2.48 53.84
N SER A 11 7.11 2.01 52.79
CA SER A 11 6.18 0.88 52.53
C SER A 11 4.72 1.09 52.96
N SER A 12 3.87 1.44 51.97
CA SER A 12 2.45 1.07 51.80
C SER A 12 1.98 1.56 50.42
N LYS A 13 0.98 1.02 49.70
CA LYS A 13 0.41 -0.33 49.48
C LYS A 13 -1.09 -0.17 49.12
N ALA A 14 -1.45 -0.71 47.94
CA ALA A 14 -2.78 -1.16 47.49
C ALA A 14 -3.83 -0.16 46.96
N LYS A 15 -4.56 -0.69 45.95
CA LYS A 15 -5.88 -0.27 45.40
C LYS A 15 -5.92 1.05 44.58
N GLU A 16 -6.89 1.22 43.67
CA GLU A 16 -8.15 0.46 43.46
C GLU A 16 -8.44 0.05 42.00
N LYS A 17 -9.31 -0.97 41.83
CA LYS A 17 -9.91 -1.42 40.57
C LYS A 17 -11.19 -0.62 40.30
N SER A 18 -11.37 -0.11 39.09
CA SER A 18 -12.73 0.25 38.62
C SER A 18 -12.98 -0.27 37.21
N GLU A 19 -14.02 -1.09 37.11
CA GLU A 19 -14.48 -1.81 35.92
C GLU A 19 -15.87 -1.24 35.58
N LYS A 20 -16.13 -0.88 34.32
CA LYS A 20 -17.44 -0.39 33.92
C LYS A 20 -17.88 -0.96 32.57
N ALA A 21 -18.73 -1.97 32.61
CA ALA A 21 -19.47 -2.47 31.45
C ALA A 21 -20.91 -1.90 31.42
N ALA A 22 -21.34 -1.43 30.24
CA ALA A 22 -22.73 -1.20 29.83
C ALA A 22 -22.68 -0.92 28.30
N ALA A 23 -23.24 -1.69 27.36
CA ALA A 23 -24.29 -2.72 27.33
C ALA A 23 -25.75 -2.20 27.27
N SER A 24 -26.16 -1.75 26.07
CA SER A 24 -27.53 -1.76 25.51
C SER A 24 -27.39 -1.47 24.00
N SER A 25 -27.83 -2.27 23.02
CA SER A 25 -29.19 -2.72 22.65
C SER A 25 -30.08 -1.58 22.07
N LYS A 26 -30.95 -1.76 21.06
CA LYS A 26 -31.33 -2.96 20.25
C LYS A 26 -32.21 -2.54 19.03
N ALA A 27 -32.32 -3.44 18.03
CA ALA A 27 -33.33 -3.48 16.94
C ALA A 27 -33.23 -2.43 15.80
N ALA A 28 -33.90 -2.56 14.64
CA ALA A 28 -34.18 -3.68 13.71
C ALA A 28 -35.49 -3.43 12.89
N SER A 29 -35.36 -3.40 11.55
CA SER A 29 -36.38 -3.61 10.51
C SER A 29 -35.65 -3.56 9.15
N GLU A 30 -35.79 -4.42 8.14
CA GLU A 30 -36.78 -5.44 7.70
C GLU A 30 -38.00 -4.92 6.91
N ALA A 31 -37.93 -5.10 5.57
CA ALA A 31 -39.01 -5.30 4.57
C ALA A 31 -38.36 -5.23 3.15
N ALA A 32 -38.30 -6.29 2.32
CA ALA A 32 -39.35 -6.84 1.44
C ALA A 32 -39.44 -6.14 0.04
N ALA A 33 -39.63 -6.79 -1.12
CA ALA A 33 -39.67 -8.22 -1.49
C ALA A 33 -39.64 -8.45 -3.05
N ALA A 34 -39.52 -9.73 -3.49
CA ALA A 34 -40.03 -10.32 -4.77
C ALA A 34 -39.38 -9.90 -6.13
N SER A 35 -39.53 -10.59 -7.30
CA SER A 35 -39.85 -11.99 -7.75
C SER A 35 -40.06 -11.97 -9.31
N ALA A 36 -39.86 -12.97 -10.20
CA ALA A 36 -39.07 -14.22 -10.33
C ALA A 36 -39.24 -14.78 -11.80
N SER A 37 -38.88 -16.05 -12.10
CA SER A 37 -39.05 -16.81 -13.38
C SER A 37 -38.13 -16.42 -14.58
N SER A 38 -37.69 -17.27 -15.53
CA SER A 38 -37.75 -18.74 -15.85
C SER A 38 -36.56 -19.10 -16.78
N LYS A 39 -36.04 -20.32 -17.04
CA LYS A 39 -36.40 -21.77 -16.88
C LYS A 39 -36.79 -22.52 -18.19
N ALA A 40 -35.79 -23.07 -18.90
CA ALA A 40 -35.80 -24.12 -19.97
C ALA A 40 -34.32 -24.54 -20.27
N GLU A 41 -33.85 -25.68 -20.84
CA GLU A 41 -34.37 -26.88 -21.56
C GLU A 41 -34.71 -26.75 -23.07
N SER A 42 -34.36 -27.67 -23.98
CA SER A 42 -33.47 -28.88 -23.95
C SER A 42 -32.96 -29.26 -25.37
N GLU A 43 -31.85 -30.05 -25.47
CA GLU A 43 -31.46 -31.08 -26.51
C GLU A 43 -31.64 -30.80 -28.05
N SER A 44 -31.12 -31.55 -29.06
CA SER A 44 -30.38 -32.84 -29.19
C SER A 44 -29.70 -32.98 -30.59
N GLU A 45 -28.66 -33.84 -30.73
CA GLU A 45 -28.22 -34.62 -31.94
C GLU A 45 -28.01 -33.96 -33.35
N ALA A 46 -27.25 -34.48 -34.35
CA ALA A 46 -26.10 -35.41 -34.42
C ALA A 46 -25.48 -35.46 -35.87
N ALA A 47 -24.36 -36.19 -36.02
CA ALA A 47 -23.86 -36.89 -37.24
C ALA A 47 -23.29 -36.12 -38.48
N ALA A 48 -21.96 -35.96 -38.47
CA ALA A 48 -20.97 -36.27 -39.52
C ALA A 48 -21.28 -36.18 -41.06
N SER A 49 -20.41 -35.48 -41.81
CA SER A 49 -19.39 -36.11 -42.71
C SER A 49 -18.80 -35.15 -43.77
N SER A 50 -17.47 -35.02 -43.82
CA SER A 50 -16.62 -35.17 -45.03
C SER A 50 -15.18 -34.65 -44.80
N SER A 51 -14.18 -35.43 -45.22
CA SER A 51 -12.75 -35.08 -45.14
C SER A 51 -12.23 -34.51 -46.48
N SER A 52 -10.93 -34.15 -46.53
CA SER A 52 -10.11 -33.83 -47.72
C SER A 52 -9.94 -32.36 -48.19
N LYS A 53 -9.54 -31.45 -47.30
CA LYS A 53 -8.74 -30.27 -47.72
C LYS A 53 -7.60 -29.83 -46.79
N ALA A 54 -7.29 -30.61 -45.76
CA ALA A 54 -6.27 -30.28 -44.76
C ALA A 54 -4.84 -30.64 -45.21
N GLU A 55 -4.22 -29.85 -46.08
CA GLU A 55 -2.73 -29.85 -46.20
C GLU A 55 -2.12 -28.56 -46.79
N SER A 56 -2.82 -27.85 -47.70
CA SER A 56 -2.23 -26.69 -48.41
C SER A 56 -2.36 -25.34 -47.69
N GLU A 57 -3.23 -25.21 -46.69
CA GLU A 57 -3.54 -23.92 -46.01
C GLU A 57 -2.72 -23.73 -44.71
N SER A 58 -2.30 -24.83 -44.07
CA SER A 58 -1.75 -24.84 -42.70
C SER A 58 -0.46 -24.04 -42.54
N ILE A 59 0.37 -23.95 -43.59
CA ILE A 59 1.66 -23.24 -43.55
C ILE A 59 1.51 -21.71 -43.61
N ALA A 60 0.38 -21.19 -44.09
CA ALA A 60 0.10 -19.76 -44.10
C ALA A 60 -0.41 -19.29 -42.73
N SER A 61 -1.36 -20.02 -42.15
CA SER A 61 -2.00 -19.67 -40.87
C SER A 61 -1.01 -19.68 -39.70
N ALA A 62 -0.18 -20.74 -39.57
CA ALA A 62 0.82 -20.82 -38.50
C ALA A 62 1.84 -19.67 -38.55
N LYS A 63 2.24 -19.23 -39.75
CA LYS A 63 3.18 -18.12 -39.98
C LYS A 63 2.55 -16.75 -39.71
N ALA A 64 1.22 -16.63 -39.80
CA ALA A 64 0.49 -15.43 -39.42
C ALA A 64 0.36 -15.30 -37.89
N SER A 65 -0.05 -16.37 -37.19
CA SER A 65 -0.20 -16.37 -35.73
C SER A 65 1.10 -16.02 -35.01
N SER A 66 2.19 -16.72 -35.34
CA SER A 66 3.51 -16.48 -34.74
C SER A 66 4.06 -15.07 -35.00
N LYS A 67 3.59 -14.38 -36.04
CA LYS A 67 3.98 -12.99 -36.34
C LYS A 67 3.09 -11.95 -35.65
N ALA A 68 1.87 -12.34 -35.24
CA ALA A 68 0.97 -11.52 -34.44
C ALA A 68 1.35 -11.52 -32.96
N GLU A 69 1.63 -12.71 -32.38
CA GLU A 69 2.03 -12.87 -30.97
C GLU A 69 3.25 -12.01 -30.62
N SER A 70 4.40 -12.22 -31.27
CA SER A 70 5.63 -11.46 -30.95
C SER A 70 5.50 -9.96 -31.23
N LYS A 71 4.55 -9.52 -32.06
CA LYS A 71 4.24 -8.09 -32.24
C LYS A 71 3.41 -7.57 -31.06
N SER A 72 2.46 -8.36 -30.56
CA SER A 72 1.68 -8.04 -29.36
C SER A 72 2.59 -7.93 -28.12
N GLU A 73 3.45 -8.92 -27.87
CA GLU A 73 4.43 -8.92 -26.78
C GLU A 73 5.36 -7.70 -26.84
N SER A 74 5.88 -7.37 -28.04
CA SER A 74 6.76 -6.21 -28.22
C SER A 74 6.05 -4.88 -27.86
N ARG A 75 4.73 -4.79 -28.09
CA ARG A 75 3.93 -3.60 -27.73
C ARG A 75 3.63 -3.58 -26.24
N ALA A 76 3.27 -4.71 -25.64
CA ALA A 76 3.03 -4.82 -24.19
C ALA A 76 4.30 -4.43 -23.40
N LYS A 77 5.47 -4.95 -23.80
CA LYS A 77 6.76 -4.61 -23.17
C LYS A 77 7.13 -3.14 -23.34
N ALA A 78 6.74 -2.50 -24.45
CA ALA A 78 6.97 -1.07 -24.66
C ALA A 78 6.06 -0.21 -23.76
N VAL A 79 4.79 -0.60 -23.58
CA VAL A 79 3.86 0.09 -22.66
C VAL A 79 4.34 -0.04 -21.21
N ALA A 80 4.65 -1.25 -20.74
CA ALA A 80 5.16 -1.47 -19.38
C ALA A 80 6.51 -0.76 -19.12
N GLY A 81 7.33 -0.55 -20.17
CA GLY A 81 8.54 0.27 -20.08
C GLY A 81 8.27 1.77 -19.92
N ALA A 82 7.27 2.30 -20.64
CA ALA A 82 6.84 3.69 -20.50
C ALA A 82 6.17 3.95 -19.14
N GLU A 83 5.32 3.03 -18.69
CA GLU A 83 4.64 3.09 -17.39
C GLU A 83 5.64 3.14 -16.23
N LYS A 84 6.68 2.29 -16.26
CA LYS A 84 7.78 2.32 -15.29
C LYS A 84 8.56 3.64 -15.27
N SER A 85 8.73 4.28 -16.42
CA SER A 85 9.40 5.59 -16.51
C SER A 85 8.53 6.72 -15.99
N ALA A 86 7.20 6.63 -16.15
CA ALA A 86 6.26 7.58 -15.57
C ALA A 86 6.18 7.42 -14.05
N ALA A 87 5.99 6.18 -13.57
CA ALA A 87 5.95 5.88 -12.14
C ALA A 87 7.24 6.29 -11.41
N LEU A 88 8.42 6.15 -12.03
CA LEU A 88 9.68 6.63 -11.45
C LEU A 88 9.70 8.16 -11.32
N SER A 89 9.33 8.91 -12.36
CA SER A 89 9.25 10.38 -12.29
C SER A 89 8.29 10.84 -11.19
N THR A 90 7.09 10.26 -11.12
CA THR A 90 6.12 10.61 -10.08
C THR A 90 6.58 10.18 -8.68
N ALA A 91 7.36 9.10 -8.56
CA ALA A 91 7.98 8.70 -7.30
C ALA A 91 9.08 9.67 -6.86
N GLU A 92 9.84 10.25 -7.81
CA GLU A 92 10.80 11.31 -7.53
C GLU A 92 10.07 12.57 -7.02
N ASP A 93 8.96 12.97 -7.65
CA ASP A 93 8.15 14.12 -7.21
C ASP A 93 7.62 13.91 -5.76
N TYR A 94 6.93 12.79 -5.48
CA TYR A 94 6.40 12.53 -4.13
C TYR A 94 7.50 12.35 -3.06
N ALA A 95 8.66 11.80 -3.42
CA ALA A 95 9.76 11.61 -2.49
C ALA A 95 10.53 12.90 -2.17
N ASN A 96 10.70 13.80 -3.14
CA ASN A 96 11.50 15.02 -2.96
C ASN A 96 10.66 16.25 -2.58
N ASP A 97 9.50 16.47 -3.20
CA ASP A 97 8.68 17.68 -2.97
C ASP A 97 7.70 17.52 -1.80
N MET A 98 7.26 16.28 -1.50
CA MET A 98 6.33 15.97 -0.40
C MET A 98 7.00 15.19 0.75
N HIS A 99 8.32 14.97 0.69
CA HIS A 99 9.11 14.27 1.71
C HIS A 99 8.55 12.90 2.14
N MET A 100 7.75 12.22 1.32
CA MET A 100 7.02 11.01 1.74
C MET A 100 7.96 9.85 2.07
N SER A 101 7.49 8.87 2.85
CA SER A 101 8.24 7.62 3.07
C SER A 101 8.18 6.71 1.85
N LYS A 102 9.17 5.80 1.72
CA LYS A 102 9.21 4.84 0.61
C LYS A 102 7.94 3.96 0.51
N GLN A 103 7.30 3.66 1.64
CA GLN A 103 6.05 2.89 1.64
C GLN A 103 4.88 3.76 1.19
N ALA A 104 4.76 4.98 1.71
CA ALA A 104 3.70 5.91 1.33
C ALA A 104 3.77 6.30 -0.16
N VAL A 105 4.98 6.49 -0.71
CA VAL A 105 5.19 6.70 -2.15
C VAL A 105 4.69 5.49 -2.96
N TYR A 106 5.02 4.26 -2.55
CA TYR A 106 4.52 3.05 -3.24
C TYR A 106 2.98 2.96 -3.20
N GLU A 107 2.37 3.21 -2.05
CA GLU A 107 0.91 3.14 -1.90
C GLU A 107 0.19 4.23 -2.69
N GLN A 108 0.75 5.45 -2.76
CA GLN A 108 0.24 6.55 -3.57
C GLN A 108 0.31 6.28 -5.08
N LEU A 109 1.39 5.64 -5.55
CA LEU A 109 1.55 5.24 -6.96
C LEU A 109 0.54 4.17 -7.39
N VAL A 110 0.21 3.21 -6.50
CA VAL A 110 -0.73 2.11 -6.80
C VAL A 110 -2.20 2.49 -6.56
N SER A 111 -2.46 3.53 -5.77
CA SER A 111 -3.82 3.96 -5.42
C SER A 111 -4.65 4.36 -6.65
N ASP A 112 -5.85 3.75 -6.80
CA ASP A 112 -6.86 4.14 -7.79
C ASP A 112 -7.34 5.61 -7.63
N ALA A 113 -7.10 6.22 -6.47
CA ALA A 113 -7.41 7.62 -6.17
C ALA A 113 -6.18 8.56 -6.25
N GLY A 114 -4.99 7.99 -6.46
CA GLY A 114 -3.76 8.69 -6.80
C GLY A 114 -3.44 8.47 -8.29
N GLU A 115 -2.34 7.77 -8.56
CA GLU A 115 -1.82 7.61 -9.92
C GLU A 115 -2.31 6.36 -10.67
N GLY A 116 -2.76 5.32 -9.96
CA GLY A 116 -3.26 4.07 -10.55
C GLY A 116 -2.23 3.26 -11.36
N PHE A 117 -0.93 3.39 -11.09
CA PHE A 117 0.10 2.57 -11.72
C PHE A 117 0.01 1.10 -11.29
N THR A 118 0.46 0.17 -12.16
CA THR A 118 0.59 -1.23 -11.75
C THR A 118 1.61 -1.38 -10.63
N ALA A 119 1.39 -2.35 -9.73
CA ALA A 119 2.33 -2.68 -8.66
C ALA A 119 3.75 -3.00 -9.17
N GLU A 120 3.90 -3.52 -10.40
CA GLU A 120 5.22 -3.74 -11.01
C GLU A 120 5.91 -2.42 -11.40
N ALA A 121 5.15 -1.41 -11.84
CA ALA A 121 5.67 -0.08 -12.14
C ALA A 121 5.99 0.71 -10.86
N ALA A 122 5.11 0.68 -9.87
CA ALA A 122 5.32 1.32 -8.57
C ALA A 122 6.50 0.71 -7.79
N GLN A 123 6.60 -0.62 -7.73
CA GLN A 123 7.74 -1.30 -7.10
C GLN A 123 9.05 -0.97 -7.83
N TYR A 124 9.03 -0.99 -9.17
CA TYR A 124 10.18 -0.59 -9.97
C TYR A 124 10.62 0.84 -9.64
N ALA A 125 9.68 1.78 -9.58
CA ALA A 125 9.95 3.17 -9.24
C ALA A 125 10.65 3.32 -7.88
N VAL A 126 10.04 2.83 -6.80
CA VAL A 126 10.60 3.01 -5.45
C VAL A 126 11.91 2.26 -5.21
N ASP A 127 12.22 1.23 -6.01
CA ASP A 127 13.52 0.52 -5.98
C ASP A 127 14.60 1.17 -6.84
N HIS A 128 14.25 2.13 -7.72
CA HIS A 128 15.22 2.87 -8.57
C HIS A 128 15.42 4.33 -8.13
N LEU A 129 14.72 4.79 -7.09
CA LEU A 129 15.02 6.05 -6.39
C LEU A 129 16.39 5.97 -5.69
N THR A 130 17.46 6.29 -6.41
CA THR A 130 18.85 6.21 -5.92
C THR A 130 19.31 7.41 -5.08
N ASP A 131 18.72 8.58 -5.31
CA ASP A 131 19.23 9.87 -4.82
C ASP A 131 18.37 10.47 -3.69
N VAL A 132 17.37 9.73 -3.20
CA VAL A 132 16.48 10.12 -2.09
C VAL A 132 17.07 9.69 -0.75
N ASN A 133 17.29 10.64 0.16
CA ASN A 133 17.64 10.33 1.55
C ASN A 133 16.40 10.20 2.44
N TRP A 134 15.87 8.98 2.54
CA TRP A 134 14.68 8.66 3.34
C TRP A 134 14.77 8.99 4.85
N ASN A 135 15.98 9.23 5.38
CA ASN A 135 16.17 9.74 6.74
C ASN A 135 15.91 11.25 6.83
N ASP A 136 16.30 12.01 5.80
CA ASP A 136 16.05 13.45 5.71
C ASP A 136 14.56 13.70 5.44
N ASN A 137 13.92 12.89 4.59
CA ASN A 137 12.47 12.87 4.40
C ASN A 137 11.73 12.81 5.75
N ALA A 138 12.04 11.78 6.56
CA ALA A 138 11.46 11.62 7.88
C ALA A 138 11.73 12.81 8.81
N LEU A 139 12.90 13.47 8.67
CA LEU A 139 13.25 14.66 9.45
C LEU A 139 12.48 15.91 9.00
N GLN A 140 12.18 16.08 7.71
CA GLN A 140 11.35 17.19 7.24
C GLN A 140 9.89 16.97 7.65
N THR A 141 9.31 15.80 7.39
CA THR A 141 7.94 15.48 7.85
C THR A 141 7.79 15.63 9.37
N ALA A 142 8.84 15.27 10.14
CA ALA A 142 8.86 15.47 11.59
C ALA A 142 8.88 16.96 12.01
N LYS A 143 9.49 17.84 11.21
CA LYS A 143 9.49 19.30 11.42
C LYS A 143 8.16 19.92 11.00
N ASP A 144 7.63 19.53 9.84
CA ASP A 144 6.32 19.95 9.35
C ASP A 144 5.23 19.68 10.41
N TYR A 145 5.22 18.47 10.99
CA TYR A 145 4.32 18.14 12.10
C TYR A 145 4.52 19.01 13.35
N GLN A 146 5.77 19.36 13.72
CA GLN A 146 6.01 20.22 14.88
C GLN A 146 5.61 21.67 14.65
N ASP A 147 5.77 22.19 13.44
CA ASP A 147 5.41 23.56 13.08
C ASP A 147 3.89 23.74 12.89
N GLU A 148 3.18 22.75 12.33
CA GLU A 148 1.72 22.79 12.20
C GLU A 148 0.98 22.40 13.49
N MET A 149 1.42 21.33 14.17
CA MET A 149 0.72 20.72 15.31
C MET A 149 1.71 20.12 16.33
N PRO A 150 2.31 20.93 17.22
CA PRO A 150 3.33 20.49 18.18
C PRO A 150 2.97 19.20 18.96
N MET A 151 3.70 18.11 18.71
CA MET A 151 3.51 16.78 19.32
C MET A 151 4.60 16.45 20.34
N SER A 152 4.32 15.55 21.30
CA SER A 152 5.41 14.92 22.06
C SER A 152 6.22 13.96 21.18
N GLN A 153 7.45 13.63 21.60
CA GLN A 153 8.29 12.68 20.87
C GLN A 153 7.63 11.29 20.70
N SER A 154 6.78 10.84 21.63
CA SER A 154 6.06 9.56 21.46
C SER A 154 5.01 9.67 20.36
N GLU A 155 4.17 10.70 20.41
CA GLU A 155 3.11 10.94 19.42
C GLU A 155 3.71 11.14 18.02
N LEU A 156 4.84 11.84 17.91
CA LEU A 156 5.55 12.02 16.65
C LEU A 156 6.16 10.71 16.12
N LEU A 157 6.72 9.87 16.99
CA LEU A 157 7.24 8.55 16.61
C LEU A 157 6.11 7.63 16.14
N ASP A 158 4.98 7.64 16.85
CA ASP A 158 3.79 6.86 16.50
C ASP A 158 3.18 7.37 15.18
N GLN A 159 3.12 8.68 14.95
CA GLN A 159 2.62 9.28 13.69
C GLN A 159 3.52 8.95 12.48
N LEU A 160 4.84 9.11 12.63
CA LEU A 160 5.80 8.81 11.56
C LEU A 160 5.81 7.32 11.19
N THR A 161 5.56 6.41 12.14
CA THR A 161 5.59 4.95 11.90
C THR A 161 4.21 4.32 11.69
N SER A 162 3.12 5.07 11.88
CA SER A 162 1.76 4.60 11.71
C SER A 162 1.48 4.11 10.29
N SER A 163 0.82 2.96 10.16
CA SER A 163 0.34 2.43 8.88
C SER A 163 -0.74 3.31 8.22
N ALA A 164 -1.33 4.25 8.96
CA ALA A 164 -2.29 5.24 8.48
C ALA A 164 -1.80 6.69 8.68
N GLY A 165 -0.51 6.85 8.97
CA GLY A 165 0.23 8.11 8.93
C GLY A 165 1.34 7.98 7.89
N GLU A 166 2.57 8.31 8.24
CA GLU A 166 3.65 8.48 7.26
C GLU A 166 4.36 7.17 6.84
N GLN A 167 4.13 6.06 7.55
CA GLN A 167 4.68 4.74 7.23
C GLN A 167 6.22 4.64 7.14
N PHE A 168 6.97 5.57 7.76
CA PHE A 168 8.43 5.47 7.86
C PHE A 168 8.86 4.24 8.68
N THR A 169 10.05 3.71 8.38
CA THR A 169 10.63 2.66 9.22
C THR A 169 10.94 3.21 10.62
N GLN A 170 10.87 2.33 11.63
CA GLN A 170 11.25 2.65 13.01
C GLN A 170 12.64 3.30 13.13
N SER A 171 13.57 2.97 12.22
CA SER A 171 14.91 3.57 12.11
C SER A 171 14.89 5.01 11.58
N GLN A 172 14.10 5.30 10.54
CA GLN A 172 13.98 6.65 9.95
C GLN A 172 13.26 7.60 10.92
N ALA A 173 12.19 7.15 11.56
CA ALA A 173 11.49 7.96 12.56
C ALA A 173 12.37 8.24 13.80
N GLN A 174 13.15 7.26 14.27
CA GLN A 174 14.16 7.51 15.31
C GLN A 174 15.28 8.46 14.85
N TYR A 175 15.72 8.39 13.58
CA TYR A 175 16.67 9.35 13.04
C TYR A 175 16.09 10.78 13.09
N ALA A 176 14.86 10.96 12.62
CA ALA A 176 14.16 12.25 12.64
C ALA A 176 14.08 12.82 14.07
N LEU A 177 13.59 12.03 15.03
CA LEU A 177 13.51 12.42 16.45
C LEU A 177 14.84 12.86 17.07
N ASN A 178 15.96 12.25 16.64
CA ASN A 178 17.29 12.56 17.18
C ASN A 178 17.89 13.85 16.63
N HIS A 179 17.52 14.27 15.42
CA HIS A 179 18.05 15.48 14.73
C HIS A 179 17.00 16.61 14.62
N LEU A 180 15.87 16.48 15.32
CA LEU A 180 14.72 17.39 15.24
C LEU A 180 15.03 18.81 15.71
N TYR A 181 16.06 18.98 16.54
CA TYR A 181 16.43 20.23 17.22
C TYR A 181 17.91 20.65 17.02
N ASP A 182 18.55 20.13 15.97
CA ASP A 182 19.94 20.46 15.56
C ASP A 182 20.03 21.80 14.80
#